data_AF-A0A5B7DTR6-F1
#
_entry.id   AF-A0A5B7DTR6-F1
#
_cell.length_a   1.000
_cell.length_b   1.000
_cell.length_c   1.000
_cell.angle_alpha   90.00
_cell.angle_beta   90.00
_cell.angle_gamma   90.00
#
_symmetry.space_group_name_H-M   'P 1'
#
loop_
_entity.id
_entity.type
_entity.pdbx_description
1 polymer ?
#
loop_
_entity_poly.entity_id
_entity_poly.type
_entity_poly.pdbx_seq_one_letter_code
_entity_poly.pdbx_strand_id
1 'polypeptide(L)'
;MHNGVYISAQNHAKSVLQLAKHSFINRKCQNLSNSNSPCDFWHLAKNISNNFISSSFPPLFHPDGTTAISFVSKAELSSQTFAKNSTLDDSGLVPPSPPPSDYFMSSIKIFS
;
A
#
# COMPACT_ATOMS: atom_id res chain seq x y z
N MET A 1 28.66 13.24 0.17
CA MET A 1 28.34 12.08 1.04
C MET A 1 26.83 11.77 1.11
N HIS A 2 26.05 11.89 0.01
CA HIS A 2 24.59 11.63 0.02
C HIS A 2 24.17 10.21 -0.39
N ASN A 3 25.05 9.46 -1.08
CA ASN A 3 24.66 8.19 -1.71
C ASN A 3 24.52 7.03 -0.71
N GLY A 4 25.32 7.02 0.37
CA GLY A 4 25.33 5.93 1.35
C GLY A 4 24.08 5.88 2.23
N VAL A 5 23.55 7.05 2.61
CA VAL A 5 22.34 7.16 3.44
C VAL A 5 21.12 6.69 2.65
N TYR A 6 20.98 7.14 1.40
CA TYR A 6 19.91 6.71 0.50
C TYR A 6 19.93 5.19 0.26
N ILE A 7 21.10 4.61 -0.03
CA ILE A 7 21.24 3.16 -0.24
C ILE A 7 20.87 2.39 1.05
N SER A 8 21.31 2.88 2.21
CA SER A 8 20.97 2.29 3.50
C SER A 8 19.46 2.32 3.78
N ALA A 9 18.81 3.46 3.57
CA ALA A 9 17.37 3.61 3.75
C ALA A 9 16.58 2.70 2.78
N GLN A 10 17.00 2.63 1.51
CA GLN A 10 16.38 1.76 0.52
C GLN A 10 16.50 0.28 0.90
N ASN A 11 17.69 -0.16 1.32
CA ASN A 11 17.94 -1.54 1.74
C ASN A 11 17.15 -1.89 3.00
N HIS A 12 17.07 -0.96 3.95
CA HIS A 12 16.25 -1.13 5.15
C HIS A 12 14.76 -1.29 4.80
N ALA A 13 14.21 -0.43 3.94
CA ALA A 13 12.83 -0.54 3.49
C ALA A 13 12.55 -1.88 2.79
N LYS A 14 13.46 -2.33 1.91
CA LYS A 14 13.38 -3.66 1.28
C LYS A 14 13.39 -4.79 2.31
N SER A 15 14.26 -4.72 3.31
CA SER A 15 14.35 -5.71 4.40
C SER A 15 13.07 -5.77 5.22
N VAL A 16 12.53 -4.63 5.65
CA VAL A 16 11.26 -4.55 6.39
C VAL A 16 10.11 -5.13 5.57
N LEU A 17 10.03 -4.79 4.27
CA LEU A 17 9.00 -5.32 3.38
C LEU A 17 9.12 -6.84 3.23
N GLN A 18 10.33 -7.36 3.06
CA GLN A 18 10.57 -8.81 2.99
C GLN A 18 10.17 -9.51 4.28
N LEU A 19 10.58 -8.98 5.44
CA LEU A 19 10.23 -9.52 6.75
C LEU A 19 8.70 -9.55 6.95
N ALA A 20 8.01 -8.46 6.61
CA ALA A 20 6.56 -8.38 6.71
C ALA A 20 5.87 -9.41 5.81
N LYS A 21 6.35 -9.59 4.57
CA LYS A 21 5.84 -10.62 3.64
C LYS A 21 6.04 -12.03 4.20
N HIS A 22 7.24 -12.35 4.68
CA HIS A 22 7.53 -13.66 5.27
C HIS A 22 6.70 -13.94 6.52
N SER A 23 6.57 -12.95 7.42
CA SER A 23 5.73 -13.07 8.61
C SER A 23 4.26 -13.33 8.27
N PHE A 24 3.73 -12.59 7.29
CA PHE A 24 2.36 -12.81 6.81
C PHE A 24 2.15 -14.22 6.25
N ILE A 25 3.05 -14.70 5.40
CA ILE A 25 2.98 -16.04 4.80
C ILE A 25 3.04 -17.10 5.91
N ASN A 26 4.02 -17.01 6.82
CA ASN A 26 4.16 -17.96 7.93
C ASN A 26 2.90 -18.02 8.78
N ARG A 27 2.30 -16.87 9.11
CA ARG A 27 1.04 -16.82 9.86
C ARG A 27 -0.10 -17.54 9.12
N LYS A 28 -0.20 -17.36 7.80
CA LYS A 28 -1.22 -18.05 6.99
C LYS A 28 -0.96 -19.56 6.91
N CYS A 29 0.29 -19.97 6.75
CA CYS A 29 0.67 -21.39 6.76
C CYS A 29 0.34 -22.05 8.11
N GLN A 30 0.63 -21.39 9.23
CA GLN A 30 0.28 -21.88 10.57
C GLN A 30 -1.23 -22.01 10.77
N ASN A 31 -2.01 -21.02 10.32
CA ASN A 31 -3.47 -21.09 10.41
C ASN A 31 -4.05 -22.27 9.60
N LEU A 32 -3.44 -22.59 8.45
CA LEU A 32 -3.86 -23.73 7.63
C LEU A 32 -3.41 -25.06 8.22
N SER A 33 -2.17 -25.17 8.70
CA SER A 33 -1.64 -26.41 9.27
C SER A 33 -2.38 -26.83 10.54
N ASN A 34 -2.88 -25.86 11.30
CA ASN A 34 -3.66 -26.10 12.51
C ASN A 34 -5.17 -26.24 12.25
N SER A 35 -5.61 -26.11 10.98
CA SER A 35 -7.01 -26.27 10.62
C SER A 35 -7.31 -27.70 10.18
N ASN A 36 -8.41 -28.25 10.73
CA ASN A 36 -8.98 -29.53 10.28
C ASN A 36 -10.07 -29.35 9.21
N SER A 37 -10.24 -28.13 8.67
CA SER A 37 -11.33 -27.78 7.76
C SER A 37 -10.82 -27.52 6.33
N PRO A 38 -11.29 -28.29 5.33
CA PRO A 38 -11.07 -27.97 3.92
C PRO A 38 -11.58 -26.57 3.53
N CYS A 39 -12.56 -26.04 4.26
CA CYS A 39 -13.11 -24.71 3.99
C CYS A 39 -12.08 -23.61 4.24
N ASP A 40 -11.19 -23.75 5.23
CA ASP A 40 -10.19 -22.71 5.54
C ASP A 40 -9.16 -22.56 4.40
N PHE A 41 -8.81 -23.68 3.76
CA PHE A 41 -8.03 -23.67 2.52
C PHE A 41 -8.75 -22.91 1.41
N TRP A 42 -10.01 -23.25 1.14
CA TRP A 42 -10.79 -22.60 0.07
C TRP A 42 -11.06 -21.12 0.35
N HIS A 43 -11.32 -20.73 1.59
CA HIS A 43 -11.45 -19.34 2.00
C HIS A 43 -10.14 -18.58 1.81
N LEU A 44 -8.99 -19.18 2.13
CA LEU A 44 -7.70 -18.56 1.87
C LEU A 44 -7.46 -18.41 0.37
N ALA A 45 -7.65 -19.49 -0.41
CA ALA A 45 -7.48 -19.48 -1.86
C ALA A 45 -8.36 -18.41 -2.52
N LYS A 46 -9.63 -18.30 -2.10
CA LYS A 46 -10.57 -17.28 -2.57
C LYS A 46 -10.14 -15.86 -2.17
N ASN A 47 -9.71 -15.65 -0.92
CA ASN A 47 -9.22 -14.35 -0.48
C ASN A 47 -7.96 -13.91 -1.23
N ILE A 48 -7.03 -14.83 -1.47
CA ILE A 48 -5.83 -14.59 -2.29
C ILE A 48 -6.29 -14.21 -3.70
N SER A 49 -7.08 -15.07 -4.36
CA SER A 49 -7.59 -14.83 -5.72
C SER A 49 -8.31 -13.48 -5.84
N ASN A 50 -9.18 -13.12 -4.91
CA ASN A 50 -9.93 -11.87 -4.96
C ASN A 50 -9.03 -10.62 -4.79
N ASN A 51 -8.00 -10.69 -3.94
CA ASN A 51 -7.03 -9.60 -3.79
C ASN A 51 -6.12 -9.42 -5.02
N PHE A 52 -5.89 -10.49 -5.80
CA PHE A 52 -5.13 -10.42 -7.05
C PHE A 52 -5.99 -10.02 -8.26
N ILE A 53 -7.30 -10.26 -8.21
CA ILE A 53 -8.26 -9.92 -9.28
C ILE A 53 -8.77 -8.47 -9.16
N SER A 54 -8.89 -7.94 -7.94
CA SER A 54 -9.36 -6.58 -7.71
C SER A 54 -8.38 -5.79 -6.87
N SER A 55 -7.78 -4.77 -7.48
CA SER A 55 -6.94 -3.82 -6.75
C SER A 55 -7.79 -3.00 -5.78
N SER A 56 -7.48 -3.04 -4.48
CA SER A 56 -8.13 -2.18 -3.46
C SER A 56 -7.79 -0.69 -3.60
N PHE A 57 -6.82 -0.34 -4.45
CA PHE A 57 -6.50 1.05 -4.76
C PHE A 57 -7.66 1.71 -5.51
N PRO A 58 -8.02 2.97 -5.17
CA PRO A 58 -9.00 3.75 -5.93
C PRO A 58 -8.62 3.81 -7.43
N PRO A 59 -9.58 4.06 -8.33
CA PRO A 59 -9.29 4.29 -9.74
C PRO A 59 -8.20 5.36 -9.87
N LEU A 60 -7.11 5.03 -10.55
CA LEU A 60 -6.04 5.98 -10.86
C LEU A 60 -6.13 6.31 -12.34
N PHE A 61 -6.04 7.59 -12.65
CA PHE A 61 -6.18 8.11 -14.00
C PHE A 61 -4.82 8.54 -14.53
N HIS A 62 -4.50 8.07 -15.72
CA HIS A 62 -3.38 8.57 -16.48
C HIS A 62 -3.69 9.98 -17.02
N PRO A 63 -2.68 10.80 -17.30
CA PRO A 63 -2.87 12.13 -17.88
C PRO A 63 -3.57 12.13 -19.25
N ASP A 64 -3.51 11.00 -19.98
CA ASP A 64 -4.18 10.79 -21.26
C ASP A 64 -5.67 10.42 -21.13
N GLY A 65 -6.19 10.35 -19.89
CA GLY A 65 -7.58 10.02 -19.59
C GLY A 65 -7.85 8.52 -19.46
N THR A 66 -6.85 7.65 -19.65
CA THR A 66 -7.02 6.22 -19.44
C THR A 66 -7.02 5.85 -17.95
N THR A 67 -7.69 4.76 -17.59
CA THR A 67 -7.76 4.29 -16.19
C THR A 67 -6.80 3.12 -15.97
N ALA A 68 -5.97 3.21 -14.95
CA ALA A 68 -5.14 2.11 -14.51
C ALA A 68 -6.03 1.03 -13.86
N ILE A 69 -6.20 -0.12 -14.52
CA ILE A 69 -7.08 -1.22 -14.08
C ILE A 69 -6.33 -2.35 -13.38
N SER A 70 -5.05 -2.55 -13.65
CA SER A 70 -4.25 -3.61 -13.02
C SER A 70 -3.52 -3.10 -11.79
N PHE A 71 -3.17 -4.00 -10.86
CA PHE A 71 -2.39 -3.60 -9.68
C PHE A 71 -1.02 -3.05 -10.09
N VAL A 72 -0.40 -3.61 -11.14
CA VAL A 72 0.91 -3.19 -11.65
C VAL A 72 0.82 -1.76 -12.18
N SER A 73 -0.13 -1.49 -13.08
CA SER A 73 -0.28 -0.16 -13.66
C SER A 73 -0.66 0.88 -12.60
N LYS A 74 -1.46 0.50 -11.60
CA LYS A 74 -1.75 1.37 -10.44
C LYS A 74 -0.52 1.64 -9.57
N ALA A 75 0.30 0.63 -9.29
CA ALA A 75 1.52 0.81 -8.49
C ALA A 75 2.55 1.72 -9.20
N GLU A 76 2.71 1.53 -10.51
CA GLU A 76 3.57 2.37 -11.35
C GLU A 76 3.05 3.81 -11.41
N LEU A 77 1.76 4.00 -11.70
CA LEU A 77 1.15 5.32 -11.78
C LEU A 77 1.19 6.06 -10.43
N SER A 78 0.98 5.33 -9.32
CA SER A 78 1.14 5.88 -7.97
C SER A 78 2.58 6.32 -7.71
N SER A 79 3.57 5.51 -8.12
CA SER A 79 4.99 5.84 -7.93
C SER A 79 5.41 7.05 -8.76
N GLN A 80 4.95 7.15 -10.01
CA GLN A 80 5.19 8.29 -10.89
C GLN A 80 4.52 9.57 -10.36
N THR A 81 3.27 9.47 -9.91
CA THR A 81 2.52 10.59 -9.34
C THR A 81 3.18 11.07 -8.05
N PHE A 82 3.61 10.16 -7.20
CA PHE A 82 4.36 10.48 -5.99
C PHE A 82 5.67 11.18 -6.33
N ALA A 83 6.50 10.62 -7.22
CA ALA A 83 7.76 11.24 -7.62
C ALA A 83 7.59 12.64 -8.22
N LYS A 84 6.53 12.89 -8.98
CA LYS A 84 6.25 14.20 -9.60
C LYS A 84 5.78 15.26 -8.60
N ASN A 85 4.98 14.89 -7.61
CA ASN A 85 4.34 15.84 -6.68
C ASN A 85 5.02 15.89 -5.31
N SER A 86 5.91 14.95 -5.01
CA SER A 86 6.64 14.92 -3.75
C SER A 86 7.71 16.01 -3.74
N THR A 87 7.53 17.00 -2.87
CA THR A 87 8.55 17.99 -2.50
C THR A 87 9.29 17.56 -1.23
N LEU A 88 9.30 16.26 -0.93
CA LEU A 88 9.82 15.74 0.32
C LEU A 88 11.34 15.95 0.35
N ASP A 89 11.77 16.91 1.17
CA ASP A 89 13.17 17.15 1.46
C ASP A 89 13.66 16.09 2.46
N ASP A 90 14.46 15.14 1.98
CA ASP A 90 15.07 14.07 2.79
C ASP A 90 16.37 14.53 3.48
N SER A 91 16.62 15.84 3.59
CA SER A 91 17.75 16.42 4.32
C SER A 91 17.71 16.20 5.84
N GLY A 92 16.67 15.51 6.35
CA GLY A 92 16.45 15.30 7.77
C GLY A 92 15.73 16.47 8.46
N LEU A 93 15.29 17.48 7.70
CA LEU A 93 14.42 18.52 8.21
C LEU A 93 13.03 17.93 8.49
N VAL A 94 12.52 18.19 9.68
CA VAL A 94 11.15 17.81 10.04
C VAL A 94 10.21 18.50 9.06
N PRO A 95 9.33 17.78 8.34
CA PRO A 95 8.37 18.43 7.46
C PRO A 95 7.57 19.46 8.27
N PRO A 96 7.23 20.62 7.69
CA PRO A 96 6.46 21.63 8.40
C PRO A 96 5.19 20.98 8.94
N SER A 97 4.88 21.26 10.21
CA SER A 97 3.66 20.78 10.84
C SER A 97 2.48 21.10 9.93
N PRO A 98 1.59 20.14 9.64
CA PRO A 98 0.38 20.47 8.91
C PRO A 98 -0.34 21.60 9.65
N PRO A 99 -0.97 22.56 8.95
CA PRO A 99 -1.77 23.57 9.61
C PRO A 99 -2.78 22.89 10.54
N PRO A 100 -3.11 23.50 11.69
CA PRO A 100 -4.14 22.97 12.59
C PRO A 100 -5.38 22.63 11.78
N SER A 101 -5.83 21.38 11.86
CA SER A 101 -7.01 20.94 11.12
C SER A 101 -8.26 21.50 11.79
N ASP A 102 -8.65 22.72 11.43
CA ASP A 102 -9.95 23.30 11.82
C ASP A 102 -11.11 22.75 10.97
N TYR A 103 -10.86 21.71 10.17
CA TYR A 103 -11.88 21.04 9.38
C TYR A 103 -12.78 20.20 10.28
N PHE A 104 -13.80 20.83 10.86
CA PHE A 104 -15.06 20.16 11.11
C PHE A 104 -15.54 19.56 9.78
N MET A 105 -15.40 18.24 9.62
CA MET A 105 -16.12 17.51 8.57
C MET A 105 -17.61 17.69 8.83
N SER A 106 -18.31 18.43 7.96
CA SER A 106 -19.76 18.53 8.01
C SER A 106 -20.35 17.13 8.07
N SER A 107 -21.13 16.85 9.11
CA SER A 107 -21.83 15.58 9.28
C SER A 107 -22.74 15.35 8.07
N ILE A 108 -22.39 14.36 7.24
CA ILE A 108 -23.21 13.93 6.11
C ILE A 108 -24.42 13.20 6.70
N LYS A 109 -25.61 13.80 6.60
CA LYS A 109 -26.88 13.13 6.91
C LYS A 109 -27.27 12.28 5.71
N ILE A 110 -27.19 10.96 5.86
CA ILE A 110 -27.79 10.02 4.91
C ILE A 110 -29.27 9.91 5.29
N PHE A 111 -30.16 10.35 4.40
CA PHE A 111 -31.59 10.10 4.53
C PHE A 111 -31.89 8.71 3.97
N SER A 112 -32.51 7.86 4.80
CA SER A 112 -33.08 6.57 4.41
C SER A 112 -34.45 6.74 3.77
#